data_AF-A0A021X9K1-F1
#
_entry.id   AF-A0A021X9K1-F1
#
_cell.length_a   1.000
_cell.length_b   1.000
_cell.length_c   1.000
_cell.angle_alpha   90.00
_cell.angle_beta   90.00
_cell.angle_gamma   90.00
#
_symmetry.space_group_name_H-M   'P 1'
#
loop_
_entity.id
_entity.type
_entity.pdbx_description
1 polymer ?
#
loop_
_entity_poly.entity_id
_entity_poly.type
_entity_poly.pdbx_seq_one_letter_code
_entity_poly.pdbx_strand_id
1 'polypeptide(L)'
;MSRKPRPICPVCGQRAVRSETKYGLRHDCCGLWSWGNKPLADADTHKARSEAHRVFDVLWRSGHLSRGEAYQALSWATGWPEADCHMMHMPKERAALVPAAVRRIWAAL
;
A
#
# COMPACT_ATOMS: atom_id res chain seq x y z
N MET A 1 -7.86 17.24 16.06
CA MET A 1 -7.15 15.94 16.15
C MET A 1 -8.07 14.81 15.70
N SER A 2 -7.60 13.88 14.86
CA SER A 2 -8.42 12.73 14.43
C SER A 2 -8.88 11.93 15.66
N ARG A 3 -10.20 11.83 15.85
CA ARG A 3 -10.84 11.07 16.93
C ARG A 3 -10.70 9.55 16.76
N LYS A 4 -10.14 9.09 15.64
CA LYS A 4 -10.01 7.67 15.36
C LYS A 4 -9.01 7.01 16.34
N PRO A 5 -9.33 5.81 16.83
CA PRO A 5 -8.47 5.10 17.76
C PRO A 5 -7.11 4.80 17.13
N ARG A 6 -6.07 4.75 17.97
CA ARG A 6 -4.74 4.28 17.57
C ARG A 6 -4.83 2.82 17.12
N PRO A 7 -4.09 2.41 16.07
CA PRO A 7 -4.07 1.02 15.64
C PRO A 7 -3.56 0.11 16.76
N ILE A 8 -4.11 -1.10 16.83
CA ILE A 8 -3.63 -2.16 17.71
C ILE A 8 -2.47 -2.85 17.01
N CYS A 9 -1.38 -3.07 17.73
CA CYS A 9 -0.23 -3.79 17.22
C CYS A 9 -0.58 -5.27 17.04
N PRO A 10 -0.39 -5.86 15.86
CA PRO A 10 -0.66 -7.28 15.64
C PRO A 10 0.35 -8.20 16.35
N VAL A 11 1.49 -7.67 16.81
CA VAL A 11 2.54 -8.44 17.49
C VAL A 11 2.29 -8.55 18.99
N CYS A 12 2.01 -7.43 19.68
CA CYS A 12 1.90 -7.40 21.14
C CYS A 12 0.49 -7.12 21.67
N GLY A 13 -0.49 -6.84 20.79
CA GLY A 13 -1.87 -6.53 21.17
C GLY A 13 -2.08 -5.16 21.82
N GLN A 14 -1.02 -4.38 22.03
CA GLN A 14 -1.10 -3.04 22.62
C GLN A 14 -1.43 -1.97 21.57
N ARG A 15 -1.97 -0.84 22.01
CA ARG A 15 -2.16 0.32 21.14
C ARG A 15 -0.81 0.92 20.77
N ALA A 16 -0.60 1.17 19.47
CA ALA A 16 0.63 1.78 18.99
C ALA A 16 0.93 3.12 19.66
N VAL A 17 2.21 3.40 19.89
CA VAL A 17 2.69 4.67 20.44
C VAL A 17 2.54 5.75 19.36
N ARG A 18 2.19 6.97 19.77
CA ARG A 18 2.13 8.13 18.87
C ARG A 18 3.47 8.85 18.92
N SER A 19 4.02 9.13 17.74
CA SER A 19 5.26 9.88 17.58
C SER A 19 5.01 11.01 16.58
N GLU A 20 5.34 12.24 16.93
CA GLU A 20 5.30 13.36 15.99
C GLU A 20 6.63 13.44 15.25
N THR A 21 6.56 13.50 13.93
CA THR A 21 7.73 13.61 13.05
C THR A 21 7.59 14.85 12.19
N LYS A 22 8.66 15.27 11.51
CA LYS A 22 8.59 16.36 10.52
C LYS A 22 7.62 16.11 9.35
N TYR A 23 7.23 14.85 9.13
CA TYR A 23 6.26 14.44 8.10
C TYR A 23 4.84 14.29 8.64
N GLY A 24 4.64 14.54 9.94
CA GLY A 24 3.36 14.42 10.65
C GLY A 24 3.31 13.28 11.65
N LEU A 25 2.08 12.93 12.04
CA LEU A 25 1.81 11.95 13.09
C LEU A 25 2.05 10.51 12.60
N ARG A 26 2.97 9.83 13.27
CA ARG A 26 3.31 8.42 13.08
C ARG A 26 2.82 7.59 14.26
N HIS A 27 2.45 6.35 13.98
CA HIS A 27 2.21 5.33 15.00
C HIS A 27 3.23 4.22 14.87
N ASP A 28 3.81 3.81 15.99
CA ASP A 28 4.90 2.84 16.05
C ASP A 28 4.65 1.78 17.13
N CYS A 29 5.00 0.52 16.85
CA CYS A 29 5.04 -0.56 17.83
C CYS A 29 5.75 -1.80 17.27
N CYS A 30 6.61 -2.45 18.07
CA CYS A 30 7.25 -3.73 17.72
C CYS A 30 7.94 -3.76 16.34
N GLY A 31 8.61 -2.67 15.95
CA GLY A 31 9.27 -2.55 14.64
C GLY A 31 8.32 -2.26 13.47
N LEU A 32 7.02 -2.15 13.73
CA LEU A 32 5.99 -1.80 12.76
C LEU A 32 5.58 -0.33 12.90
N TRP A 33 5.17 0.29 11.80
CA TRP A 33 4.65 1.66 11.82
C TRP A 33 3.59 1.95 10.77
N SER A 34 2.88 3.04 10.97
CA SER A 34 1.91 3.58 10.01
C SER A 34 1.75 5.09 10.13
N TRP A 35 1.34 5.72 9.04
CA TRP A 35 0.90 7.12 9.06
C TRP A 35 -0.61 7.20 9.34
N GLY A 36 -0.99 8.07 10.26
CA GLY A 36 -2.38 8.20 10.69
C GLY A 36 -2.95 6.86 11.21
N ASN A 37 -4.25 6.62 11.04
CA ASN A 37 -4.92 5.44 11.60
C ASN A 37 -4.87 4.18 10.72
N LYS A 38 -3.84 4.05 9.87
CA LYS A 38 -3.67 2.89 8.97
C LYS A 38 -3.13 1.67 9.75
N PRO A 39 -3.23 0.44 9.19
CA PRO A 39 -2.57 -0.73 9.79
C PRO A 39 -1.06 -0.55 9.88
N LEU A 40 -0.46 -1.01 10.98
CA LEU A 40 0.98 -1.05 11.17
C LEU A 40 1.60 -2.05 10.19
N ALA A 41 2.76 -1.71 9.62
CA ALA A 41 3.53 -2.58 8.74
C ALA A 41 5.04 -2.41 8.98
N ASP A 42 5.82 -3.44 8.66
CA ASP A 42 7.28 -3.43 8.75
C ASP A 42 7.95 -2.68 7.59
N ALA A 43 9.27 -2.51 7.69
CA ALA A 43 10.09 -1.82 6.71
C ALA A 43 9.99 -2.40 5.31
N ASP A 44 10.03 -3.72 5.20
CA ASP A 44 10.03 -4.41 3.92
C ASP A 44 8.67 -4.28 3.22
N THR A 45 7.58 -4.35 3.98
CA THR A 45 6.22 -4.14 3.49
C THR A 45 6.05 -2.70 3.01
N HIS A 46 6.54 -1.71 3.76
CA HIS A 46 6.52 -0.31 3.31
C HIS A 46 7.32 -0.12 2.02
N LYS A 47 8.54 -0.67 1.95
CA LYS A 47 9.38 -0.60 0.76
C LYS A 47 8.72 -1.24 -0.46
N ALA A 48 8.14 -2.43 -0.32
CA ALA A 48 7.45 -3.13 -1.40
C ALA A 48 6.23 -2.34 -1.89
N ARG A 49 5.41 -1.79 -0.97
CA ARG A 49 4.27 -0.95 -1.33
C ARG A 49 4.68 0.36 -1.99
N SER A 50 5.75 1.00 -1.53
CA SER A 50 6.29 2.21 -2.16
C SER A 50 6.72 1.96 -3.60
N GLU A 51 7.41 0.85 -3.85
CA GLU A 51 7.80 0.47 -5.22
C GLU A 51 6.59 0.14 -6.08
N ALA A 52 5.63 -0.64 -5.56
CA ALA A 52 4.38 -0.94 -6.24
C ALA A 52 3.64 0.33 -6.66
N HIS A 53 3.49 1.30 -5.76
CA HIS A 53 2.89 2.59 -6.08
C HIS A 53 3.70 3.38 -7.11
N ARG A 54 5.03 3.40 -7.00
CA ARG A 54 5.89 4.16 -7.92
C ARG A 54 5.67 3.77 -9.37
N VAL A 55 5.53 2.48 -9.67
CA VAL A 55 5.33 1.98 -11.04
C VAL A 55 3.87 1.97 -11.46
N PHE A 56 2.96 1.61 -10.55
CA PHE A 56 1.53 1.50 -10.85
C PHE A 56 0.85 2.85 -11.03
N ASP A 57 1.20 3.85 -10.21
CA ASP A 57 0.55 5.16 -10.30
C ASP A 57 0.80 5.84 -11.64
N VAL A 58 1.89 5.49 -12.34
CA VAL A 58 2.20 6.03 -13.67
C VAL A 58 1.09 5.69 -14.66
N LEU A 59 0.49 4.49 -14.59
CA LEU A 59 -0.57 4.05 -15.51
C LEU A 59 -1.71 5.05 -15.63
N TRP A 60 -2.11 5.65 -14.51
CA TRP A 60 -3.21 6.60 -14.47
C TRP A 60 -2.77 8.06 -14.40
N ARG A 61 -1.58 8.35 -13.85
CA ARG A 61 -1.06 9.73 -13.82
C ARG A 61 -0.60 10.23 -15.18
N SER A 62 -0.21 9.34 -16.09
CA SER A 62 0.14 9.69 -17.47
C SER A 62 -1.07 9.92 -18.37
N GLY A 63 -2.29 9.60 -17.90
CA GLY A 63 -3.52 9.69 -18.69
C GLY A 63 -3.74 8.53 -19.66
N HIS A 64 -2.93 7.46 -19.62
CA HIS A 64 -3.14 6.27 -20.47
C HIS A 64 -4.36 5.45 -20.02
N LEU A 65 -4.59 5.39 -18.70
CA LEU A 65 -5.76 4.78 -18.08
C LEU A 65 -6.39 5.76 -17.08
N SER A 66 -7.69 5.66 -16.83
CA SER A 66 -8.26 6.19 -15.60
C SER A 66 -7.75 5.39 -14.40
N ARG A 67 -7.90 5.96 -13.20
CA ARG A 67 -7.50 5.25 -11.97
C ARG A 67 -8.27 3.95 -11.76
N GLY A 68 -9.55 3.91 -12.13
CA GLY A 68 -10.37 2.69 -12.05
C GLY A 68 -9.89 1.64 -13.04
N GLU A 69 -9.66 2.03 -14.29
CA GLU A 69 -9.12 1.12 -15.32
C GLU A 69 -7.74 0.57 -14.95
N ALA A 70 -6.88 1.37 -14.28
CA ALA A 70 -5.60 0.87 -13.79
C ALA A 70 -5.77 -0.28 -12.79
N TYR A 71 -6.74 -0.20 -11.85
CA TYR A 71 -7.01 -1.28 -10.91
C TYR A 71 -7.65 -2.51 -11.58
N GLN A 72 -8.52 -2.31 -12.57
CA GLN A 72 -9.05 -3.40 -13.38
C GLN A 72 -7.96 -4.11 -14.18
N ALA A 73 -7.02 -3.36 -14.77
CA ALA A 73 -5.87 -3.91 -15.48
C ALA A 73 -4.93 -4.67 -14.53
N LEU A 74 -4.75 -4.20 -13.29
CA LEU A 74 -3.97 -4.92 -12.28
C LEU A 74 -4.64 -6.24 -11.86
N SER A 75 -5.95 -6.22 -11.68
CA SER A 75 -6.77 -7.42 -11.46
C SER A 75 -6.56 -8.44 -12.59
N TRP A 76 -6.72 -8.01 -13.85
CA TRP A 76 -6.46 -8.87 -15.01
C TRP A 76 -5.02 -9.42 -15.05
N ALA A 77 -4.01 -8.57 -14.83
CA ALA A 77 -2.60 -8.96 -14.95
C ALA A 77 -2.13 -9.91 -13.85
N THR A 78 -2.79 -9.90 -12.69
CA THR A 78 -2.44 -10.72 -11.52
C THR A 78 -3.40 -11.90 -11.29
N GLY A 79 -4.60 -11.84 -11.86
CA GLY A 79 -5.71 -12.75 -11.57
C GLY A 79 -6.36 -12.52 -10.20
N TRP A 80 -6.03 -11.44 -9.49
CA TRP A 80 -6.61 -11.15 -8.18
C TRP A 80 -7.94 -10.41 -8.30
N PRO A 81 -8.87 -10.58 -7.34
CA PRO A 81 -10.02 -9.70 -7.22
C PRO A 81 -9.59 -8.22 -7.14
N GLU A 82 -10.36 -7.32 -7.75
CA GLU A 82 -10.04 -5.88 -7.72
C GLU A 82 -9.94 -5.32 -6.29
N ALA A 83 -10.80 -5.81 -5.38
CA ALA A 83 -10.77 -5.46 -3.95
C ALA A 83 -9.41 -5.77 -3.28
N ASP A 84 -8.71 -6.79 -3.77
CA ASP A 84 -7.41 -7.24 -3.27
C ASP A 84 -6.23 -6.48 -3.91
N CYS A 85 -6.49 -5.70 -4.96
CA CYS A 85 -5.47 -4.90 -5.66
C CYS A 85 -5.13 -3.61 -4.91
N HIS A 86 -5.86 -3.26 -3.86
CA HIS A 86 -5.64 -2.02 -3.11
C HIS A 86 -4.36 -2.09 -2.25
N MET A 87 -3.30 -1.42 -2.73
CA MET A 87 -1.93 -1.52 -2.20
C MET A 87 -1.79 -1.13 -0.72
N MET A 88 -2.67 -0.28 -0.18
CA MET A 88 -2.64 0.09 1.24
C MET A 88 -2.76 -1.12 2.19
N HIS A 89 -3.48 -2.16 1.77
CA HIS A 89 -3.71 -3.37 2.56
C HIS A 89 -2.92 -4.57 2.06
N MET A 90 -2.16 -4.39 0.97
CA MET A 90 -1.50 -5.48 0.27
C MET A 90 -0.32 -6.01 1.10
N PRO A 91 -0.24 -7.33 1.37
CA PRO A 91 0.93 -7.92 2.03
C PRO A 91 2.19 -7.76 1.15
N LYS A 92 3.37 -7.84 1.76
CA LYS A 92 4.66 -7.65 1.09
C LYS A 92 4.80 -8.52 -0.17
N GLU A 93 4.41 -9.79 -0.08
CA GLU A 93 4.54 -10.78 -1.15
C GLU A 93 3.75 -10.38 -2.39
N ARG A 94 2.53 -9.87 -2.21
CA ARG A 94 1.71 -9.36 -3.32
C ARG A 94 2.25 -8.04 -3.85
N ALA A 95 2.65 -7.11 -2.97
CA ALA A 95 3.21 -5.83 -3.40
C ALA A 95 4.45 -6.00 -4.26
N ALA A 96 5.29 -6.99 -3.95
CA ALA A 96 6.48 -7.32 -4.73
C ALA A 96 6.18 -7.80 -6.17
N LEU A 97 4.97 -8.31 -6.45
CA LEU A 97 4.56 -8.79 -7.77
C LEU A 97 4.01 -7.68 -8.67
N VAL A 98 3.60 -6.55 -8.10
CA VAL A 98 2.99 -5.43 -8.85
C VAL A 98 3.88 -4.92 -9.99
N PRO A 99 5.21 -4.70 -9.84
CA PRO A 99 6.02 -4.21 -10.94
C PRO A 99 6.04 -5.14 -12.16
N ALA A 100 5.97 -6.46 -11.96
CA ALA A 100 5.86 -7.42 -13.05
C ALA A 100 4.49 -7.34 -13.73
N ALA A 101 3.42 -7.23 -12.95
CA ALA A 101 2.07 -7.04 -13.47
C ALA A 101 1.95 -5.74 -14.28
N VAL A 102 2.53 -4.64 -13.81
CA VAL A 102 2.54 -3.35 -14.52
C VAL A 102 3.26 -3.46 -15.87
N ARG A 103 4.38 -4.20 -15.96
CA ARG A 103 5.03 -4.47 -17.26
C ARG A 103 4.11 -5.22 -18.22
N ARG A 104 3.33 -6.18 -17.72
CA ARG A 104 2.34 -6.92 -18.52
C ARG A 104 1.21 -6.02 -19.01
N ILE A 105 0.74 -5.08 -18.17
CA ILE A 105 -0.29 -4.10 -18.55
C ILE A 105 0.24 -3.23 -19.69
N TRP A 106 1.42 -2.63 -19.55
CA TRP A 106 2.01 -1.80 -20.61
C TRP A 106 2.21 -2.54 -21.92
N ALA A 107 2.52 -3.84 -21.89
CA ALA A 107 2.65 -4.65 -23.10
C ALA A 107 1.31 -4.94 -23.80
N ALA A 108 0.18 -4.64 -23.14
CA ALA A 108 -1.18 -4.87 -23.64
C ALA A 108 -1.95 -3.57 -23.94
N LEU A 109 -1.35 -2.40 -23.72
CA LEU A 109 -1.89 -1.08 -24.12
C LEU A 109 -1.35 -0.70 -25.50
#